data_AF-A0A5E6N4Y0-F1
#
_entry.id   AF-A0A5E6N4Y0-F1
#
_cell.length_a   1.000
_cell.length_b   1.000
_cell.length_c   1.000
_cell.angle_alpha   90.00
_cell.angle_beta   90.00
_cell.angle_gamma   90.00
#
_symmetry.space_group_name_H-M   'P 1'
#
loop_
_entity.id
_entity.type
_entity.pdbx_description
1 polymer ?
#
loop_
_entity_poly.entity_id
_entity_poly.type
_entity_poly.pdbx_seq_one_letter_code
_entity_poly.pdbx_strand_id
1 'polypeptide(L)'
;MLTIALSKGRILKQTLPLLKKAGLEIADKELNSRKLILDTNLDEVKVIVIRATDVPVFVQHGAADMGIAGKDVLLEHGANGLFELLDLNIAQCKLMVAASDKEN
;
A
#
# COMPACT_ATOMS: atom_id res chain seq x y z
N MET A 1 -17.02 8.69 3.05
CA MET A 1 -15.66 8.63 3.63
C MET A 1 -14.88 7.58 2.85
N LEU A 2 -13.74 7.95 2.27
CA LEU A 2 -12.84 7.10 1.51
C LEU A 2 -11.68 6.63 2.39
N THR A 3 -11.39 5.34 2.38
CA THR A 3 -10.32 4.71 3.16
C THR A 3 -9.29 4.08 2.24
N ILE A 4 -8.04 4.53 2.35
CA ILE A 4 -6.93 4.06 1.51
C ILE A 4 -6.00 3.18 2.34
N ALA A 5 -5.84 1.91 1.94
CA ALA A 5 -4.93 0.97 2.57
C ALA A 5 -3.51 1.06 1.99
N LEU A 6 -2.52 1.30 2.86
CA LEU A 6 -1.10 1.35 2.53
C LEU A 6 -0.29 0.42 3.44
N SER A 7 0.89 0.03 2.97
CA SER A 7 1.88 -0.67 3.78
C SER A 7 3.09 0.21 4.11
N LYS A 8 3.69 -0.02 5.28
CA LYS A 8 4.93 0.69 5.70
C LYS A 8 6.10 0.41 4.75
N GLY A 9 7.16 1.20 4.88
CA GLY A 9 8.41 0.98 4.15
C GLY A 9 8.42 1.65 2.78
N ARG A 10 8.86 0.93 1.75
CA ARG A 10 9.09 1.48 0.40
C ARG A 10 7.81 2.01 -0.23
N ILE A 11 6.70 1.28 -0.10
CA ILE A 11 5.40 1.68 -0.66
C ILE A 11 4.96 3.02 -0.06
N LEU A 12 4.80 3.14 1.26
CA LEU A 12 4.42 4.40 1.89
C LEU A 12 5.31 5.58 1.46
N LYS A 13 6.64 5.42 1.52
CA LYS A 13 7.59 6.50 1.17
C LYS A 13 7.44 6.98 -0.28
N GLN A 14 7.19 6.06 -1.21
CA GLN A 14 7.08 6.37 -2.64
C GLN A 14 5.65 6.78 -3.04
N THR A 15 4.64 6.38 -2.27
CA THR A 15 3.25 6.80 -2.43
C THR A 15 3.02 8.23 -1.98
N LEU A 16 3.67 8.70 -0.91
CA LEU A 16 3.45 10.05 -0.35
C LEU A 16 3.58 11.18 -1.40
N PRO A 17 4.63 11.21 -2.26
CA PRO A 17 4.70 12.20 -3.34
C PRO A 17 3.58 12.09 -4.38
N LEU A 18 3.05 10.88 -4.64
CA LEU A 18 1.95 10.68 -5.59
C LEU A 18 0.64 11.20 -5.01
N LEU A 19 0.36 10.90 -3.74
CA LEU A 19 -0.81 11.42 -3.04
C LEU A 19 -0.77 12.95 -2.96
N LYS A 20 0.40 13.52 -2.66
CA LYS A 20 0.58 14.97 -2.63
C LYS A 20 0.26 15.64 -3.98
N LYS A 21 0.67 15.02 -5.09
CA LYS A 21 0.30 15.49 -6.45
C LYS A 21 -1.21 15.44 -6.71
N ALA A 22 -1.92 14.52 -6.05
CA ALA A 22 -3.38 14.43 -6.09
C ALA A 22 -4.08 15.34 -5.05
N GLY A 23 -3.34 16.18 -4.32
CA GLY A 23 -3.89 17.08 -3.30
C GLY A 23 -4.16 16.43 -1.94
N LEU A 24 -3.69 15.20 -1.72
CA LEU A 24 -3.83 14.47 -0.46
C LEU A 24 -2.48 14.44 0.27
N GLU A 25 -2.43 15.02 1.46
CA GLU A 25 -1.25 15.08 2.31
C GLU A 25 -1.53 14.44 3.68
N ILE A 26 -0.56 13.66 4.18
CA ILE A 26 -0.57 13.09 5.53
C ILE A 26 0.46 13.86 6.34
N ALA A 27 0.06 14.42 7.47
CA ALA A 27 0.97 15.20 8.31
C ALA A 27 2.08 14.31 8.91
N ASP A 28 3.29 14.85 9.07
CA ASP A 28 4.43 14.12 9.66
C ASP A 28 4.13 13.59 11.08
N LYS A 29 3.31 14.32 11.85
CA LYS A 29 2.85 13.86 13.18
C LYS A 29 2.07 12.54 13.10
N GLU A 30 1.29 12.34 12.04
CA GLU A 30 0.50 11.13 11.84
C GLU A 30 1.43 9.99 11.38
N LEU A 31 2.33 10.26 10.42
CA LEU A 31 3.29 9.28 9.90
C LEU A 31 4.25 8.73 10.97
N ASN A 32 4.65 9.56 11.93
CA ASN A 32 5.54 9.18 13.03
C ASN A 32 4.78 8.63 14.25
N SER A 33 3.46 8.56 14.20
CA SER A 33 2.65 8.04 15.30
C SER A 33 2.60 6.51 15.32
N ARG A 34 2.06 5.95 16.41
CA ARG A 34 1.67 4.53 16.50
C ARG A 34 0.24 4.26 16.03
N LYS A 35 -0.47 5.27 15.51
CA LYS A 35 -1.82 5.08 14.98
C LYS A 35 -1.76 4.19 13.73
N LEU A 36 -2.78 3.37 13.55
CA LEU A 36 -2.98 2.60 12.32
C LEU A 36 -3.85 3.35 11.32
N ILE A 37 -4.75 4.21 11.80
CA ILE A 37 -5.59 5.10 10.99
C ILE A 37 -5.00 6.50 11.09
N LEU A 38 -4.58 7.04 9.96
CA LEU A 38 -3.94 8.33 9.82
C LEU A 38 -4.92 9.33 9.23
N ASP A 39 -4.98 10.50 9.85
CA ASP A 39 -5.71 11.63 9.32
C ASP A 39 -4.96 12.26 8.13
N THR A 40 -5.71 12.68 7.11
CA THR A 40 -5.19 13.44 5.97
C THR A 40 -5.62 14.91 6.08
N ASN A 41 -5.21 15.76 5.13
CA ASN A 41 -5.72 17.12 4.97
C ASN A 41 -7.18 17.17 4.48
N LEU A 42 -7.78 16.05 4.08
CA LEU A 42 -9.17 15.93 3.63
C LEU A 42 -9.98 15.15 4.67
N ASP A 43 -10.99 15.78 5.26
CA ASP A 43 -11.78 15.17 6.36
C ASP A 43 -12.47 13.86 5.94
N GLU A 44 -12.84 13.75 4.67
CA GLU A 44 -13.51 12.56 4.13
C GLU A 44 -12.54 11.45 3.71
N VAL A 45 -11.22 11.65 3.82
CA VAL A 45 -10.22 10.66 3.40
C VAL A 45 -9.34 10.24 4.57
N LYS A 46 -9.30 8.93 4.84
CA LYS A 46 -8.44 8.31 5.84
C LYS A 46 -7.44 7.38 5.17
N VAL A 47 -6.25 7.29 5.76
CA VAL A 47 -5.22 6.34 5.32
C VAL A 47 -5.00 5.32 6.43
N ILE A 48 -5.10 4.04 6.11
CA ILE A 48 -4.77 2.97 7.05
C ILE A 48 -3.42 2.36 6.70
N VAL A 49 -2.59 2.14 7.71
CA VAL A 49 -1.25 1.58 7.56
C VAL A 49 -1.23 0.18 8.15
N ILE A 50 -1.17 -0.82 7.27
CA ILE A 50 -1.26 -2.25 7.61
C ILE A 50 -0.11 -3.04 6.99
N ARG A 51 -0.07 -4.37 7.19
CA ARG A 51 0.92 -5.22 6.53
C ARG A 51 0.61 -5.31 5.04
N ALA A 52 1.66 -5.46 4.21
CA ALA A 52 1.51 -5.52 2.77
C ALA A 52 0.54 -6.64 2.32
N THR A 53 0.62 -7.81 2.96
CA THR A 53 -0.27 -8.97 2.73
C THR A 53 -1.73 -8.69 3.03
N ASP A 54 -2.02 -7.74 3.91
CA ASP A 54 -3.38 -7.46 4.38
C ASP A 54 -4.07 -6.40 3.50
N VAL A 55 -3.33 -5.67 2.66
CA VAL A 55 -3.89 -4.63 1.77
C VAL A 55 -4.96 -5.20 0.83
N PRO A 56 -4.72 -6.29 0.07
CA PRO A 56 -5.74 -6.87 -0.79
C PRO A 56 -6.98 -7.36 -0.01
N VAL A 57 -6.77 -7.97 1.16
CA VAL A 57 -7.85 -8.48 2.03
C VAL A 57 -8.77 -7.33 2.47
N PHE A 58 -8.19 -6.21 2.93
CA PHE A 58 -8.96 -5.06 3.39
C PHE A 58 -9.79 -4.44 2.27
N VAL A 59 -9.23 -4.36 1.05
CA VAL A 59 -9.96 -3.83 -0.11
C VAL A 59 -11.05 -4.79 -0.57
N GLN A 60 -10.76 -6.09 -0.64
CA GLN A 60 -11.70 -7.11 -1.10
C GLN A 60 -12.94 -7.21 -0.22
N HIS A 61 -12.77 -7.06 1.10
CA HIS A 61 -13.87 -7.11 2.06
C HIS A 61 -14.49 -5.74 2.36
N GLY A 62 -14.04 -4.67 1.70
CA GLY A 62 -14.58 -3.31 1.88
C GLY A 62 -14.23 -2.66 3.23
N ALA A 63 -13.25 -3.19 3.97
CA ALA A 63 -12.70 -2.51 5.14
C ALA A 63 -11.83 -1.30 4.73
N ALA A 64 -11.32 -1.30 3.49
CA ALA A 64 -10.80 -0.14 2.79
C ALA A 64 -11.44 -0.06 1.40
N ASP A 65 -11.64 1.15 0.89
CA ASP A 65 -12.25 1.36 -0.43
C ASP A 65 -11.25 1.15 -1.56
N MET A 66 -9.97 1.45 -1.31
CA MET A 66 -8.88 1.22 -2.24
C MET A 66 -7.56 0.98 -1.50
N GLY A 67 -6.55 0.45 -2.19
CA GLY A 67 -5.26 0.18 -1.58
C GLY A 67 -4.11 0.17 -2.59
N ILE A 68 -2.89 0.29 -2.07
CA ILE A 68 -1.66 0.19 -2.84
C ILE A 68 -0.90 -1.04 -2.38
N ALA A 69 -0.87 -2.06 -3.24
CA ALA A 69 -0.23 -3.34 -3.00
C ALA A 69 0.90 -3.58 -4.01
N GLY A 70 1.89 -4.35 -3.60
CA GLY A 70 2.91 -4.87 -4.52
C GLY A 70 2.29 -5.92 -5.45
N LYS A 71 2.79 -5.99 -6.69
CA LYS A 71 2.29 -6.96 -7.68
C LYS A 71 2.53 -8.40 -7.25
N ASP A 72 3.63 -8.66 -6.55
CA ASP A 72 3.94 -9.93 -5.90
C ASP A 72 2.84 -10.36 -4.91
N VAL A 73 2.39 -9.44 -4.06
CA VAL A 73 1.32 -9.71 -3.09
C VAL A 73 -0.01 -9.98 -3.79
N LEU A 74 -0.35 -9.22 -4.83
CA LEU A 74 -1.58 -9.43 -5.60
C LEU A 74 -1.58 -10.78 -6.33
N LEU A 75 -0.43 -11.20 -6.87
CA LEU A 75 -0.27 -12.48 -7.53
C LEU A 75 -0.42 -13.66 -6.54
N GLU A 76 0.12 -13.52 -5.33
CA GLU A 76 0.00 -14.54 -4.26
C GLU A 76 -1.42 -14.62 -3.68
N HIS A 77 -2.05 -13.47 -3.43
CA HIS A 77 -3.40 -13.41 -2.86
C HIS A 77 -4.48 -13.83 -3.88
N GLY A 78 -4.25 -13.53 -5.16
CA GLY A 78 -5.23 -13.68 -6.23
C GLY A 78 -6.08 -12.41 -6.41
N ALA A 79 -6.62 -12.23 -7.63
CA ALA A 79 -7.32 -11.00 -8.02
C ALA A 79 -8.87 -11.07 -7.91
N ASN A 80 -9.42 -12.17 -7.40
CA ASN A 80 -10.87 -12.34 -7.36
C ASN A 80 -11.53 -11.32 -6.42
N GLY A 81 -12.44 -10.52 -6.97
CA GLY A 81 -13.12 -9.46 -6.20
C GLY A 81 -12.30 -8.18 -6.02
N LEU A 82 -11.21 -8.02 -6.78
CA LEU A 82 -10.37 -6.81 -6.78
C LEU A 82 -10.23 -6.27 -8.21
N PHE A 83 -10.15 -4.94 -8.33
CA PHE A 83 -9.82 -4.28 -9.59
C PHE A 83 -8.43 -3.65 -9.48
N GLU A 84 -7.51 -4.10 -10.34
CA GLU A 84 -6.20 -3.48 -10.50
C GLU A 84 -6.31 -2.32 -11.51
N LEU A 85 -6.48 -1.11 -11.00
CA LEU A 85 -6.78 0.07 -11.83
C LEU A 85 -5.55 0.69 -12.49
N LEU A 86 -4.39 0.66 -11.81
CA LEU A 86 -3.20 1.38 -12.23
C LEU A 86 -1.92 0.72 -11.74
N ASP A 87 -0.93 0.59 -12.63
CA ASP A 87 0.46 0.33 -12.25
C ASP A 87 1.16 1.66 -11.92
N LEU A 88 1.43 1.88 -10.63
CA LEU A 88 2.06 3.09 -10.12
C LEU A 88 3.57 3.16 -10.41
N ASN A 89 4.19 2.07 -10.88
CA ASN A 89 5.63 1.99 -11.16
C ASN A 89 6.52 2.37 -9.95
N ILE A 90 6.05 2.12 -8.72
CA ILE A 90 6.79 2.31 -7.47
C ILE A 90 7.18 0.97 -6.85
N ALA A 91 8.12 1.01 -5.90
CA ALA A 91 8.62 -0.13 -5.14
C ALA A 91 9.10 -1.32 -6.00
N GLN A 92 9.58 -1.02 -7.21
CA GLN A 92 10.01 -2.02 -8.21
C GLN A 92 10.98 -3.05 -7.62
N CYS A 93 10.73 -4.31 -7.94
CA CYS A 93 11.53 -5.47 -7.54
C CYS A 93 11.35 -6.61 -8.56
N LYS A 94 12.06 -7.71 -8.35
CA LYS A 94 11.91 -8.95 -9.13
C LYS A 94 11.61 -10.10 -8.18
N LEU A 95 10.67 -10.95 -8.55
CA LEU A 95 10.43 -12.22 -7.89
C LEU A 95 11.39 -13.26 -8.50
N MET A 96 12.19 -13.91 -7.65
CA MET A 96 13.29 -14.76 -8.08
C MET A 96 13.38 -16.02 -7.20
N VAL A 97 13.79 -17.14 -7.80
CA VAL A 97 14.28 -18.30 -7.04
C VAL A 97 15.76 -18.09 -6.76
N ALA A 98 16.17 -18.26 -5.51
CA ALA A 98 17.57 -18.16 -5.10
C ALA A 98 18.00 -19.48 -4.43
N ALA A 99 19.26 -19.87 -4.64
CA ALA A 99 19.93 -20.96 -3.96
C ALA A 99 21.26 -20.44 -3.39
N SER A 100 21.86 -21.16 -2.44
CA SER A 100 23.23 -20.86 -2.02
C SER A 100 24.16 -20.91 -3.23
N ASP A 101 25.16 -20.04 -3.26
CA ASP A 101 26.20 -20.14 -4.26
C ASP A 101 26.83 -21.54 -4.20
N LYS A 102 27.11 -22.13 -5.37
CA LYS A 102 27.91 -23.36 -5.42
C LYS A 102 29.33 -22.99 -5.03
N GLU A 103 29.65 -23.06 -3.74
CA GLU A 103 31.02 -23.22 -3.29
C GLU A 103 31.54 -24.56 -3.85
N ASN A 104 32.55 -24.48 -4.72
CA ASN A 104 33.50 -25.56 -4.96
C ASN A 104 34.60 -25.46 -3.91
#